data_AF-A0A528EB80-F1
#
_entry.id   AF-A0A528EB80-F1
#
_cell.length_a   1.000
_cell.length_b   1.000
_cell.length_c   1.000
_cell.angle_alpha   90.00
_cell.angle_beta   90.00
_cell.angle_gamma   90.00
#
_symmetry.space_group_name_H-M   'P 1'
#
loop_
_entity.id
_entity.type
_entity.pdbx_description
1 polymer ?
#
loop_
_entity_poly.entity_id
_entity_poly.type
_entity_poly.pdbx_seq_one_letter_code
_entity_poly.pdbx_strand_id
1 'polypeptide(L)'
;MFRTSDIVLIAVMVSAAALTYKTKREAEDQLAAVQKLQGQIRYEEDTIDLLKADWSLLTQPARLQKLAEIYKTQLGLEPLNARQIGGLDDVPVKPVNIEDLSSQRLGGMADNSGKGPSGGKDPVVTGSTVQ
;
A
#
# COMPACT_ATOMS: atom_id res chain seq x y z
N MET A 1 6.17 -27.89 -64.69
CA MET A 1 6.82 -27.49 -63.41
C MET A 1 5.87 -26.60 -62.59
N PHE A 2 4.63 -27.04 -62.34
CA PHE A 2 3.59 -26.26 -61.64
C PHE A 2 3.15 -26.88 -60.30
N ARG A 3 3.56 -28.13 -59.99
CA ARG A 3 3.10 -28.81 -58.78
C ARG A 3 3.80 -28.35 -57.50
N THR A 4 5.06 -27.93 -57.59
CA THR A 4 5.81 -27.42 -56.44
C THR A 4 5.34 -26.02 -56.03
N SER A 5 5.01 -25.15 -57.00
CA SER A 5 4.43 -23.83 -56.73
C SER A 5 3.06 -23.92 -56.09
N ASP A 6 2.20 -24.85 -56.53
CA ASP A 6 0.87 -25.03 -55.95
C ASP A 6 0.96 -25.50 -54.49
N ILE A 7 1.90 -26.40 -54.16
CA ILE A 7 2.13 -26.84 -52.78
C ILE A 7 2.58 -25.66 -51.90
N VAL A 8 3.46 -24.80 -52.41
CA VAL A 8 3.90 -23.59 -51.67
C VAL A 8 2.74 -22.64 -51.46
N LEU A 9 1.91 -22.39 -52.48
CA LEU A 9 0.72 -21.53 -52.36
C LEU A 9 -0.28 -22.06 -51.33
N ILE A 10 -0.56 -23.36 -51.34
CA ILE A 10 -1.43 -24.01 -50.35
C ILE A 10 -0.82 -23.89 -48.96
N ALA A 11 0.49 -24.14 -48.80
CA ALA A 11 1.16 -24.02 -47.51
C ALA A 11 1.08 -22.58 -46.95
N VAL A 12 1.27 -21.57 -47.80
CA VAL A 12 1.11 -20.16 -47.42
C VAL A 12 -0.34 -19.85 -47.01
N MET A 13 -1.32 -20.32 -47.79
CA MET A 13 -2.74 -20.12 -47.48
C MET A 13 -3.14 -20.75 -46.13
N VAL A 14 -2.72 -22.00 -45.89
CA VAL A 14 -2.98 -22.71 -44.62
C VAL A 14 -2.27 -22.00 -43.46
N SER A 15 -1.04 -21.52 -43.66
CA SER A 15 -0.31 -20.77 -42.63
C SER A 15 -1.04 -19.47 -42.26
N ALA A 16 -1.50 -18.70 -43.25
CA ALA A 16 -2.27 -17.48 -43.01
C ALA A 16 -3.58 -17.75 -42.26
N ALA A 17 -4.28 -18.83 -42.63
CA ALA A 17 -5.50 -19.25 -41.95
C ALA A 17 -5.23 -19.67 -40.49
N ALA A 18 -4.16 -20.42 -40.25
CA ALA A 18 -3.76 -20.85 -38.92
C ALA A 18 -3.39 -19.67 -38.01
N LEU A 19 -2.63 -18.69 -38.52
CA LEU A 19 -2.30 -17.46 -37.79
C LEU A 19 -3.54 -16.66 -37.41
N THR A 20 -4.45 -16.46 -38.37
CA THR A 20 -5.71 -15.73 -38.13
C THR A 20 -6.55 -16.41 -37.06
N TYR A 21 -6.69 -17.74 -37.12
CA TYR A 21 -7.43 -18.49 -36.11
C TYR A 21 -6.76 -18.41 -34.74
N LYS A 22 -5.43 -18.54 -34.68
CA LYS A 22 -4.69 -18.39 -33.41
C LYS A 22 -4.89 -17.03 -32.78
N THR A 23 -4.73 -15.95 -33.55
CA THR A 23 -4.92 -14.58 -33.04
C THR A 23 -6.35 -14.35 -32.56
N LYS A 24 -7.34 -14.82 -33.33
CA LYS A 24 -8.74 -14.73 -32.91
C LYS A 24 -8.98 -15.48 -31.60
N ARG A 25 -8.45 -16.71 -31.48
CA ARG A 25 -8.66 -17.55 -30.31
C ARG A 25 -8.01 -16.96 -29.06
N GLU A 26 -6.79 -16.48 -29.19
CA GLU A 26 -6.06 -15.82 -28.10
C GLU A 26 -6.80 -14.56 -27.63
N ALA A 27 -7.35 -13.77 -28.55
CA ALA A 27 -8.17 -12.61 -28.19
C ALA A 27 -9.46 -13.01 -27.45
N GLU A 28 -10.13 -14.08 -27.87
CA GLU A 28 -11.32 -14.61 -27.19
C GLU A 28 -11.01 -15.12 -25.77
N ASP A 29 -9.90 -15.84 -25.60
CA ASP A 29 -9.47 -16.38 -24.31
C ASP A 29 -9.11 -15.25 -23.33
N GLN A 30 -8.41 -14.20 -23.80
CA GLN A 30 -8.08 -13.03 -22.99
C GLN A 30 -9.33 -12.22 -22.61
N LEU A 31 -10.28 -12.08 -23.53
CA LEU A 31 -11.54 -11.39 -23.26
C LEU A 31 -12.36 -12.11 -22.19
N ALA A 32 -12.39 -13.45 -22.22
CA ALA A 32 -13.03 -14.24 -21.17
C ALA A 32 -12.36 -14.06 -19.80
N ALA A 33 -11.02 -13.98 -19.76
CA ALA A 33 -10.27 -13.73 -18.53
C ALA A 33 -10.57 -12.34 -17.95
N VAL A 34 -10.58 -11.29 -18.80
CA VAL A 34 -10.93 -9.92 -18.39
C VAL A 34 -12.36 -9.84 -17.86
N GLN A 35 -13.33 -10.48 -18.52
CA GLN A 35 -14.72 -10.51 -18.04
C GLN A 35 -14.84 -11.18 -16.67
N LYS A 36 -14.14 -12.29 -16.46
CA LYS A 36 -14.11 -12.96 -15.16
C LYS A 36 -13.52 -12.05 -14.08
N LEU A 37 -12.40 -11.38 -14.37
CA LEU A 37 -11.75 -10.47 -13.43
C LEU A 37 -12.63 -9.26 -13.11
N GLN A 38 -13.28 -8.65 -14.10
CA GLN A 38 -14.23 -7.55 -13.89
C GLN A 38 -15.41 -7.98 -13.00
N GLY A 39 -15.87 -9.22 -13.14
CA GLY A 39 -16.90 -9.78 -12.26
C GLY A 39 -16.43 -9.92 -10.80
N GLN A 40 -15.17 -10.33 -10.59
CA GLN A 40 -14.57 -10.42 -9.24
C GLN A 40 -14.40 -9.04 -8.62
N ILE A 41 -13.89 -8.05 -9.37
CA ILE A 41 -13.70 -6.68 -8.89
C ILE A 41 -15.03 -6.09 -8.44
N ARG A 42 -16.11 -6.23 -9.23
CA ARG A 42 -17.44 -5.71 -8.85
C ARG A 42 -17.96 -6.37 -7.57
N TYR A 43 -17.75 -7.67 -7.40
CA TYR A 43 -18.16 -8.37 -6.18
C TYR A 43 -17.40 -7.86 -4.94
N GLU A 44 -16.10 -7.62 -5.09
CA GLU A 44 -15.28 -7.03 -4.02
C GLU A 44 -15.68 -5.59 -3.71
N GLU A 45 -15.96 -4.76 -4.73
CA GLU A 45 -16.47 -3.40 -4.57
C GLU A 45 -17.79 -3.37 -3.80
N ASP A 46 -18.76 -4.22 -4.19
CA ASP A 46 -20.04 -4.34 -3.48
C ASP A 46 -19.85 -4.75 -2.01
N THR A 47 -18.88 -5.64 -1.76
CA THR A 47 -18.53 -6.07 -0.39
C THR A 47 -17.93 -4.92 0.42
N ILE A 48 -17.00 -4.16 -0.16
CA ILE A 48 -16.39 -2.99 0.48
C ILE A 48 -17.46 -1.95 0.83
N ASP A 49 -18.40 -1.70 -0.06
CA ASP A 49 -19.45 -0.71 0.18
C ASP A 49 -20.41 -1.15 1.30
N LEU A 50 -20.71 -2.44 1.39
CA LEU A 50 -21.43 -3.00 2.55
C LEU A 50 -20.64 -2.78 3.85
N LEU A 51 -19.33 -3.09 3.86
CA LEU A 51 -18.48 -2.89 5.05
C LEU A 51 -18.35 -1.41 5.42
N LYS A 52 -18.30 -0.49 4.45
CA LYS A 52 -18.32 0.96 4.72
C LYS A 52 -19.64 1.40 5.34
N ALA A 53 -20.76 0.85 4.90
CA ALA A 53 -22.06 1.12 5.51
C ALA A 53 -22.07 0.69 6.99
N ASP A 54 -21.56 -0.50 7.29
CA ASP A 54 -21.39 -0.98 8.67
C ASP A 54 -20.42 -0.10 9.47
N TRP A 55 -19.30 0.31 8.88
CA TRP A 55 -18.35 1.19 9.53
C TRP A 55 -18.95 2.57 9.85
N SER A 56 -19.78 3.11 8.96
CA SER A 56 -20.52 4.34 9.21
C SER A 56 -21.50 4.19 10.37
N LEU A 57 -22.12 3.02 10.53
CA LEU A 57 -23.01 2.72 11.66
C LEU A 57 -22.24 2.60 12.97
N LEU A 58 -21.07 1.95 12.96
CA LEU A 58 -20.22 1.77 14.14
C LEU A 58 -19.57 3.09 14.60
N THR A 59 -19.16 3.93 13.66
CA THR A 59 -18.42 5.20 13.92
C THR A 59 -19.36 6.38 14.18
N GLN A 60 -20.66 6.13 14.37
CA GLN A 60 -21.63 7.20 14.54
C GLN A 60 -21.28 8.07 15.76
N PRO A 61 -21.13 9.40 15.60
CA PRO A 61 -20.58 10.29 16.64
C PRO A 61 -21.43 10.28 17.91
N ALA A 62 -22.75 10.13 17.78
CA ALA A 62 -23.66 10.00 18.93
C ALA A 62 -23.36 8.77 19.79
N ARG A 63 -22.97 7.62 19.19
CA ARG A 63 -22.59 6.41 19.95
C ARG A 63 -21.24 6.60 20.64
N LEU A 64 -20.27 7.20 19.95
CA LEU A 64 -18.95 7.50 20.52
C LEU A 64 -19.04 8.49 21.69
N GLN A 65 -19.86 9.53 21.55
CA GLN A 65 -20.08 10.52 22.60
C GLN A 65 -20.78 9.90 23.82
N LYS A 66 -21.78 9.04 23.60
CA LYS A 66 -22.41 8.27 24.69
C LYS A 66 -21.42 7.34 25.40
N LEU A 67 -20.54 6.67 24.66
CA LEU A 67 -19.50 5.82 25.26
C LEU A 67 -18.50 6.66 26.06
N ALA A 68 -18.07 7.81 25.53
CA ALA A 68 -17.19 8.74 26.21
C ALA A 68 -17.80 9.28 27.51
N GLU A 69 -19.11 9.56 27.53
CA GLU A 69 -19.84 9.97 28.73
C GLU A 69 -19.94 8.84 29.76
N ILE A 70 -20.25 7.60 29.34
CA ILE A 70 -20.35 6.44 30.23
C ILE A 70 -19.00 6.14 30.92
N TYR A 71 -17.91 6.17 30.16
CA TYR A 71 -16.57 5.87 30.68
C TYR A 71 -15.82 7.10 31.21
N LYS A 72 -16.47 8.27 31.26
CA LYS A 72 -15.87 9.54 31.67
C LYS A 72 -15.12 9.46 33.02
N THR A 73 -15.68 8.74 33.98
CA THR A 73 -15.11 8.56 35.32
C THR A 73 -13.84 7.71 35.35
N GLN A 74 -13.67 6.79 34.39
CA GLN A 74 -12.49 5.92 34.29
C GLN A 74 -11.43 6.51 33.36
N LEU A 75 -11.87 7.21 32.30
CA LEU A 75 -10.99 7.71 31.25
C LEU A 75 -10.55 9.16 31.49
N GLY A 76 -11.22 9.90 32.38
CA GLY A 76 -10.86 11.28 32.73
C GLY A 76 -10.93 12.25 31.56
N LEU A 77 -11.68 11.91 30.51
CA LEU A 77 -11.75 12.69 29.28
C LEU A 77 -12.53 13.99 29.52
N GLU A 78 -11.84 15.11 29.41
CA GLU A 78 -12.46 16.42 29.20
C GLU A 78 -12.81 16.62 27.71
N PRO A 79 -13.93 17.29 27.41
CA PRO A 79 -14.26 17.67 26.04
C PRO A 79 -13.14 18.53 25.47
N LEU A 80 -12.61 18.12 24.31
CA LEU A 80 -11.53 18.82 23.61
C LEU A 80 -11.97 20.25 23.33
N ASN A 81 -11.29 21.23 23.91
CA ASN A 81 -11.59 22.64 23.66
C ASN A 81 -10.90 23.07 22.36
N ALA A 82 -11.56 23.86 21.50
CA ALA A 82 -11.00 24.27 20.20
C ALA A 82 -9.64 25.00 20.32
N ARG A 83 -9.34 25.57 21.50
CA ARG A 83 -8.05 26.18 21.83
C ARG A 83 -6.89 25.18 21.95
N GLN A 84 -7.17 23.89 22.13
CA GLN A 84 -6.19 22.81 22.31
C GLN A 84 -5.71 22.21 20.97
N ILE A 85 -6.38 22.55 19.87
CA ILE A 85 -5.98 22.15 18.51
C ILE A 85 -4.95 23.18 18.02
N GLY A 86 -3.66 22.92 18.32
CA GLY A 86 -2.53 23.71 17.86
C GLY A 86 -1.82 23.03 16.67
N GLY A 87 -1.14 23.83 15.85
CA GLY A 87 -0.23 23.31 14.82
C GLY A 87 1.04 22.71 15.44
N LEU A 88 1.84 21.98 14.66
CA LEU A 88 3.14 21.46 15.13
C LEU A 88 4.06 22.58 15.65
N ASP A 89 3.87 23.80 15.13
CA ASP A 89 4.56 25.02 15.51
C ASP A 89 4.10 25.63 16.86
N ASP A 90 2.94 25.22 17.39
CA ASP A 90 2.42 25.64 18.71
C ASP A 90 2.93 24.75 19.86
N VAL A 91 3.65 23.67 19.56
CA VAL A 91 4.22 22.78 20.56
C VAL A 91 5.55 23.35 21.06
N PRO A 92 5.68 23.69 22.35
CA PRO A 92 6.95 24.16 22.90
C PRO A 92 8.02 23.10 22.68
N VAL A 93 9.12 23.48 22.02
CA VAL A 93 10.27 22.60 21.83
C VAL A 93 10.76 22.17 23.21
N LYS A 94 10.77 20.85 23.48
CA LYS A 94 11.23 20.31 24.77
C LYS A 94 12.62 20.88 25.06
N PRO A 95 12.83 21.61 26.17
CA PRO A 95 14.14 22.13 26.49
C PRO A 95 15.09 20.96 26.72
N VAL A 96 16.07 20.82 25.84
CA VAL A 96 17.13 19.83 25.98
C VAL A 96 18.03 20.34 27.10
N ASN A 97 17.86 19.80 28.31
CA ASN A 97 18.80 20.02 29.39
C ASN A 97 20.14 19.37 29.01
N ILE A 98 21.20 20.17 28.98
CA ILE A 98 22.55 19.77 28.56
C ILE A 98 23.11 18.63 29.45
N GLU A 99 22.58 18.48 30.66
CA GLU A 99 22.90 17.40 31.59
C GLU A 99 22.63 16.00 31.00
N ASP A 100 21.52 15.81 30.28
CA ASP A 100 21.15 14.53 29.63
C ASP A 100 22.04 14.18 28.42
N LEU A 101 22.64 15.18 27.77
CA LEU A 101 23.60 14.96 26.69
C LEU A 101 25.00 14.63 27.20
N SER A 102 25.35 15.14 28.39
CA SER A 102 26.65 14.92 29.03
C SER A 102 26.76 13.51 29.62
N SER A 103 25.68 12.98 30.21
CA SER A 103 25.60 11.62 30.76
C SER A 103 25.67 10.55 29.68
N GLN A 104 25.12 10.80 28.49
CA GLN A 104 25.10 9.84 27.38
C GLN A 104 26.46 9.71 26.65
N ARG A 105 27.33 10.73 26.69
CA ARG A 105 28.59 10.74 25.92
C ARG A 105 29.83 10.31 26.72
N LEU A 106 29.71 10.08 28.04
CA LEU A 106 30.86 9.84 28.92
C LEU A 106 30.93 8.41 29.45
N GLY A 107 30.61 7.41 28.61
CA GLY A 107 30.59 6.01 29.04
C GLY A 107 30.88 5.04 27.91
N GLY A 108 32.15 4.94 27.52
CA GLY A 108 32.64 3.77 26.77
C GLY A 108 33.37 4.12 25.47
N MET A 109 34.67 4.40 25.58
CA MET A 109 35.59 4.08 24.48
C MET A 109 36.95 3.69 25.04
N ALA A 110 37.02 2.44 25.51
CA ALA A 110 38.26 1.71 25.70
C ALA A 110 38.45 0.78 24.50
N ASP A 111 39.63 0.85 23.87
CA ASP A 111 40.30 -0.23 23.15
C ASP A 111 39.57 -0.84 21.92
N ASN A 112 39.98 -0.46 20.70
CA ASN A 112 40.69 -1.42 19.84
C ASN A 112 41.46 -0.75 18.69
N SER A 113 42.73 -1.10 18.65
CA SER A 113 43.66 -0.95 17.55
C SER A 113 43.13 -1.51 16.21
N GLY A 114 43.46 -0.81 15.12
CA GLY A 114 43.66 -1.42 13.81
C GLY A 114 42.48 -1.36 12.83
N LYS A 115 42.76 -0.71 11.68
CA LYS A 115 42.13 -0.91 10.36
C LYS A 115 40.77 -0.23 10.14
N GLY A 116 40.75 0.83 9.32
CA GLY A 116 39.55 1.22 8.57
C GLY A 116 39.17 0.16 7.52
N PRO A 117 38.16 0.36 6.66
CA PRO A 117 37.38 1.58 6.40
C PRO A 117 35.84 1.31 6.27
N SER A 118 35.15 2.35 5.80
CA SER A 118 34.03 2.26 4.83
C SER A 118 32.65 2.59 5.36
N GLY A 119 32.08 3.63 4.76
CA GLY A 119 30.74 4.12 4.99
C GLY A 119 29.67 3.11 4.58
N GLY A 120 28.74 2.87 5.49
CA GLY A 120 27.43 2.31 5.20
C GLY A 120 26.42 3.44 5.19
N LYS A 121 25.75 3.63 4.05
CA LYS A 121 24.51 4.41 3.96
C LYS A 121 23.40 3.56 4.60
N ASP A 122 22.68 4.09 5.58
CA ASP A 122 21.49 3.43 6.12
C ASP A 122 20.34 3.53 5.09
N PRO A 123 19.74 2.40 4.65
CA PRO A 123 18.60 2.42 3.77
C PRO A 123 17.31 2.64 4.57
N VAL A 124 16.61 3.74 4.30
CA VAL A 124 15.26 3.97 4.80
C VAL A 124 14.30 3.13 3.96
N VAL A 125 13.77 2.05 4.53
CA VAL A 125 12.73 1.22 3.91
C VAL A 125 11.37 1.66 4.47
N THR A 126 10.70 2.56 3.77
CA THR A 126 9.25 2.78 3.92
C THR A 126 8.53 1.98 2.84
N GLY A 127 7.66 1.07 3.29
CA GLY A 127 6.97 0.09 2.46
C GLY A 127 5.95 0.72 1.51
N SER A 128 6.37 0.96 0.28
CA SER A 128 5.50 1.17 -0.87
C SER A 128 5.90 0.19 -1.97
N THR A 129 5.11 -0.86 -2.13
CA THR A 129 5.11 -1.69 -3.34
C THR A 129 4.21 -1.03 -4.37
N VAL A 130 4.79 -0.57 -5.48
CA VAL A 130 4.11 -0.39 -6.76
C VAL A 130 5.07 -0.84 -7.86
N GLN A 131 4.94 -2.10 -8.28
CA GLN A 131 4.85 -2.46 -9.70
C GLN A 131 4.24 -3.85 -9.84
#